data_AF-A0A9E2GC34-F1
#
_entry.id   AF-A0A9E2GC34-F1
#
_cell.length_a   1.000
_cell.length_b   1.000
_cell.length_c   1.000
_cell.angle_alpha   90.00
_cell.angle_beta   90.00
_cell.angle_gamma   90.00
#
_symmetry.space_group_name_H-M   'P 1'
#
loop_
_entity.id
_entity.type
_entity.pdbx_description
1 polymer ?
#
loop_
_entity_poly.entity_id
_entity_poly.type
_entity_poly.pdbx_seq_one_letter_code
_entity_poly.pdbx_strand_id
1 'polypeptide(L)'
;MKTFLKELERELKIRFYLTEAEGIVSYYEEIIQERLDNGESINDILSDYDAKEIAKSMTAEVVMKRANDTYKSIAKSSKQLMLFLLSSPLLIPLGFAYGIVLIVCVSLMFAFVTVIVASMIGMGGLFINMYQSGLGTNEIIGTIGVGLMVFSLLIIISIWLYQAIQQLAKKLIYIFSKLAKNKGERK
;
A
#
# COMPACT_ATOMS: atom_id res chain seq x y z
N MET A 1 16.09 -16.94 -26.51
CA MET A 1 16.10 -15.55 -25.98
C MET A 1 14.77 -14.82 -26.17
N LYS A 2 14.44 -14.35 -27.38
CA LYS A 2 13.26 -13.48 -27.62
C LYS A 2 11.92 -14.07 -27.14
N THR A 3 11.72 -15.39 -27.31
CA THR A 3 10.51 -16.07 -26.85
C THR A 3 10.38 -16.05 -25.33
N PHE A 4 11.47 -16.35 -24.61
CA PHE A 4 11.52 -16.32 -23.16
C PHE A 4 11.32 -14.90 -22.61
N LEU A 5 12.01 -13.90 -23.15
CA LEU A 5 11.85 -12.51 -22.71
C LEU A 5 10.42 -12.00 -22.92
N LYS A 6 9.77 -12.38 -24.03
CA LYS A 6 8.37 -12.05 -24.29
C LYS A 6 7.41 -12.75 -23.33
N GLU A 7 7.72 -13.98 -22.93
CA GLU A 7 6.95 -14.71 -21.92
C GLU A 7 7.13 -14.11 -20.53
N LEU A 8 8.37 -13.79 -20.14
CA LEU A 8 8.70 -13.07 -18.91
C LEU A 8 8.00 -11.72 -18.86
N GLU A 9 8.08 -10.93 -19.92
CA GLU A 9 7.38 -9.63 -20.04
C GLU A 9 5.86 -9.80 -19.86
N ARG A 10 5.26 -10.84 -20.45
CA ARG A 10 3.83 -11.14 -20.30
C ARG A 10 3.48 -11.45 -18.83
N GLU A 11 4.24 -12.32 -18.18
CA GLU A 11 4.00 -12.69 -16.77
C GLU A 11 4.21 -11.49 -15.82
N LEU A 12 5.22 -10.66 -16.09
CA LEU A 12 5.51 -9.46 -15.31
C LEU A 12 4.44 -8.39 -15.48
N LYS A 13 3.93 -8.15 -16.70
CA LYS A 13 2.87 -7.15 -16.96
C LYS A 13 1.55 -7.47 -16.26
N ILE A 14 1.29 -8.75 -15.94
CA ILE A 14 0.12 -9.15 -15.13
C ILE A 14 0.22 -8.61 -13.70
N ARG A 15 1.44 -8.47 -13.17
CA ARG A 15 1.70 -8.18 -11.75
C ARG A 15 2.28 -6.78 -11.52
N PHE A 16 3.10 -6.26 -12.41
CA PHE A 16 3.88 -5.04 -12.19
C PHE A 16 3.43 -3.90 -13.10
N TYR A 17 3.87 -2.69 -12.80
CA TYR A 17 3.72 -1.57 -13.74
C TYR A 17 4.66 -1.76 -14.94
N LEU A 18 4.36 -1.11 -16.07
CA LEU A 18 5.11 -1.28 -17.31
C LEU A 18 6.61 -1.05 -17.13
N THR A 19 6.97 0.06 -16.48
CA THR A 19 8.36 0.44 -16.19
C THR A 19 9.08 -0.53 -15.26
N GLU A 20 8.36 -1.12 -14.30
CA GLU A 20 8.91 -2.15 -13.41
C GLU A 20 9.16 -3.46 -14.17
N ALA A 21 8.23 -3.84 -15.05
CA ALA A 21 8.37 -5.03 -15.88
C ALA A 21 9.54 -4.90 -16.86
N GLU A 22 9.67 -3.76 -17.54
CA GLU A 22 10.78 -3.47 -18.46
C GLU A 22 12.14 -3.52 -17.75
N GLY A 23 12.25 -2.93 -16.55
CA GLY A 23 13.49 -2.98 -15.78
C GLY A 23 13.91 -4.40 -15.39
N ILE A 24 12.95 -5.28 -15.05
CA ILE A 24 13.24 -6.69 -14.72
C ILE A 24 13.63 -7.46 -16.00
N VAL A 25 12.94 -7.23 -17.12
CA VAL A 25 13.28 -7.86 -18.40
C VAL A 25 14.70 -7.47 -18.82
N SER A 26 15.05 -6.19 -18.72
CA SER A 26 16.40 -5.68 -19.03
C SER A 26 17.47 -6.33 -18.15
N TYR A 27 17.22 -6.47 -16.85
CA TYR A 27 18.16 -7.13 -15.92
C TYR A 27 18.42 -8.60 -16.29
N TYR A 28 17.36 -9.35 -16.62
CA TYR A 28 17.53 -10.75 -17.04
C TYR A 28 18.12 -10.87 -18.45
N GLU A 29 17.84 -9.92 -19.33
CA GLU A 29 18.50 -9.83 -20.65
C GLU A 29 20.02 -9.65 -20.49
N GLU A 30 20.46 -8.74 -19.62
CA GLU A 30 21.89 -8.54 -19.31
C GLU A 30 22.54 -9.81 -18.74
N ILE A 31 21.92 -10.47 -17.77
CA ILE A 31 22.46 -11.71 -17.18
C ILE A 31 22.55 -12.85 -18.20
N ILE A 32 21.51 -13.02 -19.02
CA ILE A 32 21.51 -14.06 -20.06
C ILE A 32 22.60 -13.77 -21.08
N GLN A 33 22.80 -12.49 -21.44
CA GLN A 33 23.84 -12.08 -22.37
C GLN A 33 25.25 -12.33 -21.80
N GLU A 34 25.48 -12.01 -20.53
CA GLU A 34 26.76 -12.26 -19.85
C GLU A 34 27.12 -13.76 -19.83
N ARG A 35 26.15 -14.64 -19.53
CA ARG A 35 26.37 -16.10 -19.56
C ARG A 35 26.63 -16.62 -20.98
N LEU A 36 25.95 -16.06 -21.98
CA LEU A 36 26.18 -16.34 -23.39
C LEU A 36 27.60 -15.95 -23.82
N ASP A 37 28.06 -14.77 -23.42
CA ASP A 37 29.39 -14.26 -23.74
C ASP A 37 30.50 -15.11 -23.05
N ASN A 38 30.19 -15.73 -21.92
CA ASN A 38 31.05 -16.70 -21.23
C ASN A 38 31.07 -18.11 -21.88
N GLY A 39 30.32 -18.31 -22.97
CA GLY A 39 30.32 -19.54 -23.75
C GLY A 39 29.32 -20.61 -23.30
N GLU A 40 28.36 -20.27 -22.42
CA GLU A 40 27.27 -21.18 -22.08
C GLU A 40 26.24 -21.31 -23.22
N SER A 41 25.67 -22.50 -23.38
CA SER A 41 24.61 -22.74 -24.36
C SER A 41 23.31 -22.06 -23.95
N ILE A 42 22.65 -21.40 -24.90
CA ILE A 42 21.39 -20.71 -24.63
C ILE A 42 20.27 -21.62 -24.10
N ASN A 43 20.27 -22.89 -24.49
CA ASN A 43 19.26 -23.83 -24.00
C ASN A 43 19.48 -24.19 -22.53
N ASP A 44 20.75 -24.29 -22.13
CA ASP A 44 21.12 -24.61 -20.75
C ASP A 44 20.80 -23.41 -19.85
N ILE A 45 21.18 -22.20 -20.28
CA ILE A 45 20.86 -20.95 -19.56
C ILE A 45 19.34 -20.80 -19.37
N LEU A 46 18.54 -20.98 -20.43
CA LEU A 46 17.09 -20.80 -20.35
C LEU A 46 16.40 -21.91 -19.55
N SER A 47 17.02 -23.09 -19.42
CA SER A 47 16.49 -24.17 -18.59
C SER A 47 16.58 -23.88 -17.09
N ASP A 48 17.50 -23.00 -16.68
CA ASP A 48 17.66 -22.56 -15.29
C ASP A 48 16.56 -21.57 -14.86
N TYR A 49 15.80 -21.00 -15.80
CA TYR A 49 14.88 -19.89 -15.54
C TYR A 49 13.42 -20.22 -15.85
N ASP A 50 12.55 -20.07 -14.85
CA ASP A 50 11.09 -20.07 -15.02
C ASP A 50 10.54 -18.63 -14.88
N ALA A 51 9.91 -18.13 -15.95
CA ALA A 51 9.31 -16.79 -16.00
C ALA A 51 8.28 -16.53 -14.88
N LYS A 52 7.49 -17.54 -14.49
CA LYS A 52 6.51 -17.43 -13.41
C LYS A 52 7.18 -17.39 -12.06
N GLU A 53 8.25 -18.16 -11.88
CA GLU A 53 9.02 -18.16 -10.63
C GLU A 53 9.74 -16.83 -10.44
N ILE A 54 10.35 -16.29 -11.50
CA ILE A 54 10.97 -14.96 -11.51
C ILE A 54 9.94 -13.89 -11.14
N ALA A 55 8.77 -13.90 -11.79
CA ALA A 55 7.71 -12.93 -11.48
C ALA A 55 7.24 -13.04 -10.01
N LYS A 56 7.25 -14.25 -9.43
CA LYS A 56 6.91 -14.47 -8.03
C LYS A 56 8.02 -13.99 -7.08
N SER A 57 9.28 -14.35 -7.33
CA SER A 57 10.42 -13.99 -6.47
C SER A 57 10.68 -12.48 -6.46
N MET A 58 10.51 -11.81 -7.61
CA MET A 58 10.69 -10.37 -7.74
C MET A 58 9.55 -9.56 -7.08
N THR A 59 8.44 -10.19 -6.71
CA THR A 59 7.28 -9.49 -6.12
C THR A 59 7.64 -8.74 -4.84
N ALA A 60 8.37 -9.36 -3.92
CA ALA A 60 8.76 -8.70 -2.67
C ALA A 60 9.70 -7.51 -2.91
N GLU A 61 10.64 -7.64 -3.84
CA GLU A 61 11.63 -6.61 -4.15
C GLU A 61 10.99 -5.39 -4.84
N VAL A 62 10.15 -5.63 -5.84
CA VAL A 62 9.46 -4.56 -6.57
C VAL A 62 8.51 -3.80 -5.66
N VAL A 63 7.72 -4.51 -4.84
CA VAL A 63 6.78 -3.89 -3.90
C VAL A 63 7.53 -3.07 -2.83
N MET A 64 8.72 -3.52 -2.40
CA MET A 64 9.56 -2.79 -1.45
C MET A 64 10.16 -1.50 -2.04
N LYS A 65 10.63 -1.54 -3.30
CA LYS A 65 11.25 -0.38 -3.97
C LYS A 65 10.24 0.64 -4.49
N ARG A 66 8.95 0.27 -4.61
CA ARG A 66 7.91 1.17 -5.10
C ARG A 66 7.68 2.34 -4.13
N ALA A 67 7.73 3.57 -4.63
CA ALA A 67 7.57 4.80 -3.83
C ALA A 67 6.20 4.90 -3.11
N ASN A 68 5.17 4.26 -3.66
CA ASN A 68 3.83 4.15 -3.07
C ASN A 68 3.22 5.50 -2.67
N ASP A 69 3.35 6.53 -3.52
CA ASP A 69 2.98 7.91 -3.16
C ASP A 69 1.50 8.22 -3.19
N THR A 70 0.70 7.38 -3.84
CA THR A 70 -0.75 7.56 -3.93
C THR A 70 -1.49 6.44 -3.21
N TYR A 71 -2.69 6.75 -2.69
CA TYR A 71 -3.57 5.75 -2.08
C TYR A 71 -3.78 4.51 -2.96
N LYS A 72 -3.98 4.71 -4.28
CA LYS A 72 -4.16 3.62 -5.24
C LYS A 72 -2.92 2.73 -5.35
N SER A 73 -1.72 3.33 -5.34
CA SER A 73 -0.45 2.58 -5.36
C SER A 73 -0.23 1.80 -4.06
N ILE A 74 -0.53 2.40 -2.90
CA ILE A 74 -0.48 1.73 -1.58
C ILE A 74 -1.43 0.53 -1.58
N ALA A 75 -2.69 0.71 -1.98
CA ALA A 75 -3.68 -0.38 -1.99
C ALA A 75 -3.28 -1.52 -2.93
N LYS A 76 -2.76 -1.21 -4.13
CA LYS A 76 -2.26 -2.21 -5.08
C LYS A 76 -1.08 -2.98 -4.48
N SER A 77 -0.11 -2.28 -3.92
CA SER A 77 1.08 -2.87 -3.27
C SER A 77 0.72 -3.73 -2.06
N SER A 78 -0.18 -3.27 -1.20
CA SER A 78 -0.68 -4.03 -0.05
C SER A 78 -1.39 -5.31 -0.49
N LYS A 79 -2.24 -5.24 -1.51
CA LYS A 79 -2.92 -6.41 -2.07
C LYS A 79 -1.93 -7.42 -2.65
N GLN A 80 -0.93 -6.93 -3.39
CA GLN A 80 0.13 -7.76 -3.97
C GLN A 80 0.96 -8.45 -2.89
N LEU A 81 1.37 -7.71 -1.87
CA LEU A 81 2.12 -8.24 -0.74
C LEU A 81 1.31 -9.28 0.03
N MET A 82 0.03 -9.02 0.30
CA MET A 82 -0.86 -9.96 0.98
C MET A 82 -1.01 -11.27 0.21
N LEU A 83 -1.24 -11.20 -1.12
CA LEU A 83 -1.30 -12.39 -1.97
C LEU A 83 0.03 -13.14 -2.00
N PHE A 84 1.16 -12.43 -2.04
CA PHE A 84 2.48 -13.03 -2.00
C PHE A 84 2.73 -13.76 -0.68
N LEU A 85 2.44 -13.13 0.45
CA LEU A 85 2.61 -13.70 1.79
C LEU A 85 1.75 -14.96 2.00
N LEU A 86 0.56 -15.02 1.40
CA LEU A 86 -0.32 -16.19 1.48
C LEU A 86 0.05 -17.29 0.47
N SER A 87 0.92 -17.01 -0.50
CA SER A 87 1.28 -17.96 -1.56
C SER A 87 2.36 -18.99 -1.19
N SER A 88 2.89 -18.93 0.03
CA SER A 88 3.93 -19.85 0.53
C SER A 88 3.62 -20.27 1.97
N PRO A 89 3.59 -21.58 2.29
CA PRO A 89 3.28 -22.08 3.63
C PRO A 89 4.11 -21.43 4.75
N LEU A 90 5.38 -21.14 4.47
CA LEU A 90 6.31 -20.51 5.43
C LEU A 90 5.96 -19.03 5.71
N LEU A 91 5.35 -18.35 4.74
CA LEU A 91 4.99 -16.93 4.83
C LEU A 91 3.55 -16.71 5.35
N ILE A 92 2.73 -17.76 5.42
CA ILE A 92 1.34 -17.69 5.91
C ILE A 92 1.24 -16.98 7.28
N PRO A 93 2.05 -17.30 8.31
CA PRO A 93 1.98 -16.61 9.59
C PRO A 93 2.25 -15.10 9.47
N LEU A 94 3.16 -14.71 8.57
CA LEU A 94 3.48 -13.31 8.29
C LEU A 94 2.33 -12.63 7.53
N GLY A 95 1.66 -13.36 6.63
CA GLY A 95 0.45 -12.92 5.95
C GLY A 95 -0.71 -12.65 6.90
N PHE A 96 -0.95 -13.52 7.88
CA PHE A 96 -1.96 -13.29 8.92
C PHE A 96 -1.65 -12.06 9.76
N ALA A 97 -0.40 -11.92 10.23
CA ALA A 97 0.03 -10.74 10.97
C ALA A 97 -0.20 -9.45 10.16
N TYR A 98 0.19 -9.45 8.88
CA TYR A 98 -0.04 -8.33 7.97
C TYR A 98 -1.53 -8.01 7.81
N GLY A 99 -2.37 -9.04 7.60
CA GLY A 99 -3.80 -8.91 7.45
C GLY A 99 -4.48 -8.30 8.68
N ILE A 100 -4.11 -8.74 9.88
CA ILE A 100 -4.62 -8.18 11.15
C ILE A 100 -4.31 -6.69 11.23
N VAL A 101 -3.05 -6.30 10.97
CA VAL A 101 -2.66 -4.89 11.01
C VAL A 101 -3.43 -4.06 9.98
N LEU A 102 -3.65 -4.61 8.78
CA LEU A 102 -4.42 -3.95 7.72
C LEU A 102 -5.88 -3.72 8.16
N ILE A 103 -6.51 -4.73 8.77
CA ILE A 103 -7.87 -4.62 9.33
C ILE A 103 -7.91 -3.51 10.39
N VAL A 104 -6.96 -3.49 11.33
CA VAL A 104 -6.88 -2.44 12.36
C VAL A 104 -6.76 -1.05 11.73
N CYS A 105 -5.91 -0.88 10.71
CA CYS A 105 -5.79 0.39 10.00
C CYS A 105 -7.10 0.83 9.34
N VAL A 106 -7.83 -0.10 8.72
CA VAL A 106 -9.14 0.19 8.09
C VAL A 106 -10.19 0.53 9.14
N SER A 107 -10.23 -0.19 10.27
CA SER A 107 -11.12 0.10 11.39
C SER A 107 -10.86 1.48 11.98
N LEU A 108 -9.60 1.89 12.11
CA LEU A 108 -9.22 3.23 12.54
C LEU A 108 -9.72 4.29 11.55
N MET A 109 -9.51 4.10 10.24
CA MET A 109 -10.04 5.01 9.22
C MET A 109 -11.57 5.15 9.31
N PHE A 110 -12.28 4.04 9.46
CA PHE A 110 -13.73 4.05 9.59
C PHE A 110 -14.18 4.80 10.84
N ALA A 111 -13.56 4.53 11.99
CA ALA A 111 -13.82 5.24 13.24
C ALA A 111 -13.62 6.75 13.09
N PHE A 112 -12.56 7.18 12.40
CA PHE A 112 -12.32 8.60 12.13
C PHE A 112 -13.42 9.25 11.28
N VAL A 113 -13.86 8.59 10.21
CA VAL A 113 -14.97 9.08 9.40
C VAL A 113 -16.24 9.20 10.23
N THR A 114 -16.53 8.20 11.08
CA THR A 114 -17.68 8.25 11.99
C THR A 114 -17.60 9.42 12.95
N VAL A 115 -16.43 9.70 13.54
CA VAL A 115 -16.23 10.85 14.44
C VAL A 115 -16.48 12.17 13.72
N ILE A 116 -15.98 12.33 12.48
CA ILE A 116 -16.21 13.55 11.69
C ILE A 116 -17.70 13.73 11.41
N VAL A 117 -18.39 12.69 10.94
CA VAL A 117 -19.83 12.74 10.63
C VAL A 117 -20.65 13.02 11.90
N ALA A 118 -20.36 12.33 13.01
CA ALA A 118 -21.02 12.58 14.29
C ALA A 118 -20.80 14.01 14.78
N SER A 119 -19.60 14.56 14.60
CA SER A 119 -19.28 15.95 14.94
C SER A 119 -20.09 16.94 14.10
N MET A 120 -20.26 16.68 12.80
CA MET A 120 -21.09 17.53 11.93
C MET A 120 -22.57 17.49 12.35
N ILE A 121 -23.11 16.31 12.67
CA ILE A 121 -24.48 16.15 13.15
C ILE A 121 -24.66 16.85 14.50
N GLY A 122 -23.72 16.67 15.43
CA GLY A 122 -23.73 17.33 16.74
C GLY A 122 -23.70 18.85 16.62
N MET A 123 -22.92 19.38 15.68
CA MET A 123 -22.90 20.81 15.38
C MET A 123 -24.28 21.29 14.88
N GLY A 124 -24.91 20.56 13.96
CA GLY A 124 -26.27 20.85 13.50
C GLY A 124 -27.29 20.86 14.65
N GLY A 125 -27.21 19.88 15.54
CA GLY A 125 -28.04 19.81 16.75
C GLY A 125 -27.82 20.97 17.71
N LEU A 126 -26.58 21.44 17.86
CA LEU A 126 -26.26 22.64 18.64
C LEU A 126 -26.96 23.87 18.06
N PHE A 127 -26.88 24.11 16.75
CA PHE A 127 -27.55 25.26 16.12
C PHE A 127 -29.06 25.27 16.35
N ILE A 128 -29.72 24.11 16.26
CA ILE A 128 -31.16 24.00 16.51
C ILE A 128 -31.49 24.35 17.96
N ASN A 129 -30.73 23.81 18.92
CA ASN A 129 -30.93 24.11 20.34
C ASN A 129 -30.70 25.59 20.65
N MET A 130 -29.70 26.22 20.02
CA MET A 130 -29.41 27.65 20.20
C MET A 130 -30.55 28.55 19.72
N TYR A 131 -31.21 28.18 18.62
CA TYR A 131 -32.36 28.94 18.11
C TYR A 131 -33.59 28.83 19.03
N GLN A 132 -33.74 27.70 19.73
CA GLN A 132 -34.88 27.43 20.62
C GLN A 132 -34.68 27.93 22.06
N SER A 133 -33.45 28.19 22.48
CA SER A 133 -33.10 28.47 23.89
C SER A 133 -33.33 29.91 24.34
N GLY A 134 -33.81 30.79 23.45
CA GLY A 134 -34.10 32.19 23.80
C GLY A 134 -32.85 33.01 24.15
N LEU A 135 -31.67 32.54 23.76
CA LEU A 135 -30.39 33.20 23.99
C LEU A 135 -30.32 34.56 23.29
N GLY A 136 -29.58 35.49 23.89
CA GLY A 136 -29.30 36.79 23.30
C GLY A 136 -28.42 36.65 22.05
N THR A 137 -28.57 37.58 21.10
CA THR A 137 -27.82 37.57 19.82
C THR A 137 -26.31 37.46 20.02
N ASN A 138 -25.76 38.09 21.07
CA ASN A 138 -24.34 38.06 21.40
C ASN A 138 -23.86 36.65 21.81
N GLU A 139 -24.68 35.91 22.55
CA GLU A 139 -24.37 34.55 23.02
C GLU A 139 -24.40 33.56 21.85
N ILE A 140 -25.37 33.74 20.94
CA ILE A 140 -25.47 32.98 19.69
C ILE A 140 -24.20 33.18 18.86
N ILE A 141 -23.83 34.42 18.56
CA ILE A 141 -22.63 34.74 17.77
C ILE A 141 -21.36 34.18 18.43
N GLY A 142 -21.21 34.33 19.75
CA GLY A 142 -20.06 33.81 20.49
C GLY A 142 -19.90 32.29 20.36
N THR A 143 -20.98 31.54 20.53
CA THR A 143 -20.95 30.07 20.46
C THR A 143 -20.70 29.57 19.04
N ILE A 144 -21.26 30.24 18.02
CA ILE A 144 -20.97 29.94 16.62
C ILE A 144 -19.48 30.13 16.34
N GLY A 145 -18.88 31.21 16.83
CA GLY A 145 -17.44 31.46 16.72
C GLY A 145 -16.61 30.33 17.33
N VAL A 146 -16.94 29.91 18.56
CA VAL A 146 -16.27 28.78 19.22
C VAL A 146 -16.47 27.48 18.45
N GLY A 147 -17.68 27.21 17.94
CA GLY A 147 -17.99 26.03 17.13
C GLY A 147 -17.10 25.96 15.89
N LEU A 148 -16.99 27.06 15.14
CA LEU A 148 -16.12 27.14 13.96
C LEU A 148 -14.63 26.94 14.30
N MET A 149 -14.16 27.48 15.42
CA MET A 149 -12.79 27.23 15.89
C MET A 149 -12.55 25.74 16.16
N VAL A 150 -13.43 25.10 16.93
CA VAL A 150 -13.31 23.66 17.23
C VAL A 150 -13.37 22.83 15.95
N PHE A 151 -14.25 23.17 15.01
CA PHE A 151 -14.37 22.48 13.73
C PHE A 151 -13.12 22.62 12.87
N SER A 152 -12.53 23.82 12.80
CA SER A 152 -11.27 24.02 12.08
C SER A 152 -10.12 23.20 12.67
N LEU A 153 -10.04 23.13 14.00
CA LEU A 153 -9.05 22.33 14.71
C LEU A 153 -9.24 20.82 14.45
N LEU A 154 -10.49 20.36 14.40
CA LEU A 154 -10.84 18.99 14.04
C LEU A 154 -10.42 18.64 12.59
N ILE A 155 -10.58 19.56 11.63
CA ILE A 155 -10.10 19.36 10.25
C ILE A 155 -8.57 19.21 10.22
N ILE A 156 -7.84 20.08 10.92
CA ILE A 156 -6.37 20.02 10.98
C ILE A 156 -5.90 18.68 11.56
N ILE A 157 -6.50 18.26 12.67
CA ILE A 157 -6.23 16.96 13.30
C ILE A 157 -6.52 15.81 12.33
N SER A 158 -7.64 15.89 11.60
CA SER A 158 -8.04 14.86 10.63
C SER A 158 -7.03 14.73 9.48
N ILE A 159 -6.50 15.84 8.96
CA ILE A 159 -5.46 15.84 7.91
C ILE A 159 -4.18 15.20 8.44
N TRP A 160 -3.75 15.58 9.65
CA TRP A 160 -2.56 15.00 10.30
C TRP A 160 -2.68 13.49 10.50
N LEU A 161 -3.83 13.04 10.97
CA LEU A 161 -4.11 11.61 11.15
C LEU A 161 -4.13 10.87 9.82
N TYR A 162 -4.74 11.44 8.78
CA TYR A 162 -4.74 10.85 7.45
C TYR A 162 -3.31 10.65 6.92
N GLN A 163 -2.46 11.66 7.08
CA GLN A 163 -1.04 11.57 6.71
C GLN A 163 -0.30 10.53 7.56
N ALA A 164 -0.55 10.47 8.87
CA ALA A 164 0.05 9.48 9.75
C ALA A 164 -0.32 8.05 9.33
N ILE A 165 -1.59 7.80 8.96
CA ILE A 165 -2.04 6.49 8.48
C ILE A 165 -1.37 6.14 7.14
N GLN A 166 -1.25 7.09 6.21
CA GLN A 166 -0.53 6.85 4.96
C GLN A 166 0.94 6.49 5.21
N GLN A 167 1.63 7.20 6.09
CA GLN A 167 3.01 6.90 6.45
C GLN A 167 3.15 5.53 7.12
N LEU A 168 2.22 5.18 8.01
CA LEU A 168 2.13 3.85 8.62
C LEU A 168 1.97 2.76 7.56
N ALA A 169 1.05 2.94 6.60
CA ALA A 169 0.84 2.00 5.52
C ALA A 169 2.10 1.79 4.67
N LYS A 170 2.81 2.88 4.31
CA LYS A 170 4.09 2.79 3.58
C LYS A 170 5.14 2.01 4.38
N LYS A 171 5.30 2.33 5.68
CA LYS A 171 6.24 1.63 6.57
C LYS A 171 5.90 0.15 6.72
N LEU A 172 4.62 -0.20 6.83
CA LEU A 172 4.15 -1.58 6.91
C LEU A 172 4.49 -2.34 5.63
N ILE A 173 4.20 -1.78 4.45
CA ILE A 173 4.59 -2.40 3.17
C ILE A 173 6.09 -2.65 3.15
N TYR A 174 6.90 -1.67 3.55
CA TYR A 174 8.36 -1.80 3.57
C TYR A 174 8.83 -2.90 4.53
N ILE A 175 8.37 -2.88 5.80
CA ILE A 175 8.78 -3.85 6.83
C ILE A 175 8.39 -5.27 6.42
N PHE A 176 7.15 -5.47 5.99
CA PHE A 176 6.66 -6.80 5.63
C PHE A 176 7.27 -7.31 4.32
N SER A 177 7.52 -6.44 3.34
CA SER A 177 8.27 -6.82 2.12
C SER A 177 9.71 -7.22 2.46
N LYS A 178 10.39 -6.48 3.34
CA LYS A 178 11.75 -6.79 3.80
C LYS A 178 11.79 -8.12 4.57
N LEU A 179 10.84 -8.36 5.46
CA LEU A 179 10.74 -9.62 6.19
C LEU A 179 10.43 -10.81 5.27
N ALA A 180 9.60 -10.60 4.24
CA ALA A 180 9.28 -11.62 3.26
C ALA A 180 10.50 -11.97 2.39
N LYS A 181 11.28 -10.96 1.97
CA LYS A 181 12.56 -11.17 1.28
C LYS A 181 13.54 -12.00 2.12
N ASN A 182 13.80 -11.57 3.35
CA ASN A 182 14.74 -12.25 4.25
C ASN A 182 14.34 -13.68 4.62
N LYS A 183 13.03 -14.00 4.67
CA LYS A 183 12.54 -15.36 4.89
C LYS A 183 12.52 -16.20 3.61
N GLY A 184 12.32 -15.58 2.45
CA GLY A 184 12.37 -16.25 1.15
C GLY A 184 13.77 -16.70 0.75
N GLU A 185 14.80 -15.92 1.12
CA GLU A 185 16.21 -16.22 0.85
C GLU A 185 16.81 -17.31 1.75
N ARG A 186 16.12 -17.73 2.83
CA ARG A 186 16.54 -18.85 3.69
C ARG A 186 16.09 -20.22 3.17
N LYS A 187 15.77 -20.32 1.88
CA LYS A 187 15.47 -21.57 1.19
C LYS A 187 16.73 -22.19 0.60
#